data_AF-A0AB36J6Q4-F1
#
_entry.id   AF-A0AB36J6Q4-F1
#
_cell.length_a   1.000
_cell.length_b   1.000
_cell.length_c   1.000
_cell.angle_alpha   90.00
_cell.angle_beta   90.00
_cell.angle_gamma   90.00
#
_symmetry.space_group_name_H-M   'P 1'
#
loop_
_entity.id
_entity.type
_entity.pdbx_description
1 polymer ?
#
loop_
_entity_poly.entity_id
_entity_poly.type
_entity_poly.pdbx_seq_one_letter_code
_entity_poly.pdbx_strand_id
1 'polypeptide(L)'
;MGYKAAELASEWCHANPGWQRICDIGNGAEHLYLQWEELSAKARREWGSDFDEHGAKEAWEEFGKKICKVHNGFIAEDGQFYTTNDFLGLSLNGMMVFKTDVAQTDEAEQYDAYTKGAKTNGSCN
;
A
#
# COMPACT_ATOMS: atom_id res chain seq x y z
N MET A 1 -9.66 19.83 11.25
CA MET A 1 -10.89 19.42 10.55
C MET A 1 -10.65 18.03 9.94
N GLY A 2 -10.76 16.95 10.72
CA GLY A 2 -10.59 15.56 10.23
C GLY A 2 -11.76 14.61 10.54
N TYR A 3 -12.78 15.11 11.25
CA TYR A 3 -13.88 14.29 11.76
C TYR A 3 -14.81 13.77 10.66
N LYS A 4 -15.07 14.59 9.63
CA LYS A 4 -16.06 14.26 8.59
C LYS A 4 -15.66 13.04 7.75
N ALA A 5 -14.42 12.95 7.27
CA ALA A 5 -13.97 11.81 6.47
C ALA A 5 -13.92 10.52 7.29
N ALA A 6 -13.55 10.60 8.57
CA ALA A 6 -13.49 9.43 9.47
C ALA A 6 -14.88 8.85 9.79
N GLU A 7 -15.88 9.73 9.99
CA GLU A 7 -17.28 9.35 10.19
C GLU A 7 -17.87 8.75 8.91
N LEU A 8 -17.72 9.43 7.77
CA LEU A 8 -18.20 8.93 6.48
C LEU A 8 -17.56 7.59 6.10
N ALA A 9 -16.27 7.41 6.38
CA ALA A 9 -15.61 6.13 6.17
C ALA A 9 -16.18 5.03 7.08
N SER A 10 -16.56 5.36 8.31
CA SER A 10 -17.19 4.40 9.23
C SER A 10 -18.54 3.95 8.70
N GLU A 11 -19.37 4.91 8.26
CA GLU A 11 -20.68 4.64 7.67
C GLU A 11 -20.55 3.82 6.37
N TRP A 12 -19.58 4.19 5.53
CA TRP A 12 -19.31 3.48 4.29
C TRP A 12 -18.86 2.04 4.54
N CYS A 13 -17.94 1.80 5.48
CA CYS A 13 -17.52 0.45 5.85
C CYS A 13 -18.67 -0.38 6.43
N HIS A 14 -19.58 0.20 7.21
CA HIS A 14 -20.79 -0.50 7.66
C HIS A 14 -21.69 -0.93 6.49
N ALA A 15 -21.79 -0.12 5.44
CA ALA A 15 -22.56 -0.43 4.23
C ALA A 15 -21.81 -1.35 3.24
N ASN A 16 -20.49 -1.49 3.38
CA ASN A 16 -19.63 -2.29 2.51
C ASN A 16 -18.86 -3.34 3.34
N PRO A 17 -19.52 -4.46 3.70
CA PRO A 17 -18.89 -5.54 4.47
C PRO A 17 -17.57 -5.99 3.84
N GLY A 18 -16.61 -6.29 4.71
CA GLY A 18 -15.27 -6.71 4.29
C GLY A 18 -14.28 -5.57 4.06
N TRP A 19 -14.75 -4.32 4.14
CA TRP A 19 -13.86 -3.16 4.18
C TRP A 19 -13.71 -2.62 5.59
N GLN A 20 -12.50 -2.22 5.95
CA GLN A 20 -12.18 -1.63 7.24
C GLN A 20 -11.36 -0.35 7.06
N ARG A 21 -11.58 0.64 7.94
CA ARG A 21 -10.71 1.82 8.04
C ARG A 21 -9.36 1.40 8.59
N ILE A 22 -8.30 2.14 8.25
CA ILE A 22 -6.95 1.89 8.76
C ILE A 22 -6.90 1.77 10.30
N CYS A 23 -7.71 2.55 11.00
CA CYS A 23 -7.79 2.55 12.47
C CYS A 23 -8.59 1.38 13.07
N ASP A 24 -9.38 0.67 12.27
CA ASP A 24 -10.20 -0.47 12.74
C ASP A 24 -9.52 -1.82 12.48
N ILE A 25 -8.37 -1.83 11.79
CA ILE A 25 -7.62 -3.04 11.49
C ILE A 25 -6.83 -3.46 12.73
N GLY A 26 -7.14 -4.64 13.26
CA GLY A 26 -6.44 -5.21 14.41
C GLY A 26 -4.94 -5.39 14.14
N ASN A 27 -4.10 -4.98 15.09
CA ASN A 27 -2.63 -4.94 14.98
C ASN A 27 -2.08 -3.99 13.88
N GLY A 28 -2.90 -3.04 13.41
CA GLY A 28 -2.51 -2.07 12.39
C GLY A 28 -2.45 -2.67 10.97
N ALA A 29 -2.29 -1.81 9.97
CA ALA A 29 -2.34 -2.21 8.57
C ALA A 29 -1.02 -2.80 8.01
N GLU A 30 0.07 -2.82 8.78
CA GLU A 30 1.39 -3.25 8.29
C GLU A 30 1.38 -4.64 7.67
N HIS A 31 0.68 -5.60 8.28
CA HIS A 31 0.57 -6.97 7.78
C HIS A 31 -0.18 -7.10 6.43
N LEU A 32 -0.90 -6.06 6.02
CA LEU A 32 -1.56 -5.97 4.73
C LEU A 32 -0.59 -5.52 3.63
N TYR A 33 0.60 -5.06 3.99
CA TYR A 33 1.66 -4.75 3.04
C TYR A 33 2.64 -5.91 2.94
N LEU A 34 3.28 -6.03 1.78
CA LEU A 34 4.38 -6.95 1.55
C LEU A 34 5.45 -6.73 2.63
N GLN A 35 5.95 -7.81 3.22
CA GLN A 35 7.00 -7.85 4.24
C GLN A 35 8.34 -8.26 3.62
N TRP A 36 9.45 -7.95 4.28
CA TRP A 36 10.79 -8.24 3.78
C TRP A 36 10.99 -9.73 3.50
N GLU A 37 10.45 -10.59 4.38
CA GLU A 37 10.53 -12.04 4.28
C GLU A 37 9.73 -12.59 3.08
N GLU A 38 8.75 -11.83 2.59
CA GLU A 38 7.93 -12.17 1.41
C GLU A 38 8.62 -11.77 0.09
N LEU A 39 9.70 -10.98 0.15
CA LEU A 39 10.47 -10.61 -1.04
C LEU A 39 11.23 -11.79 -1.63
N SER A 40 11.24 -11.86 -2.96
CA SER A 40 12.08 -12.81 -3.70
C SER A 40 13.56 -12.59 -3.36
N ALA A 41 14.38 -13.65 -3.44
CA ALA A 41 15.83 -13.54 -3.20
C ALA A 41 16.49 -12.53 -4.15
N LYS A 42 15.95 -12.37 -5.36
CA LYS A 42 16.41 -11.36 -6.32
C LYS A 42 16.09 -9.95 -5.83
N ALA A 43 14.86 -9.68 -5.39
CA ALA A 43 14.47 -8.37 -4.87
C ALA A 43 15.29 -7.99 -3.63
N ARG A 44 15.48 -8.92 -2.68
CA ARG A 44 16.34 -8.69 -1.51
C ARG A 44 17.79 -8.35 -1.89
N ARG A 45 18.33 -9.03 -2.90
CA ARG A 45 19.69 -8.78 -3.39
C ARG A 45 19.85 -7.39 -4.02
N GLU A 46 18.81 -6.84 -4.64
CA GLU A 46 18.85 -5.47 -5.19
C GLU A 46 19.01 -4.40 -4.10
N TRP A 47 18.52 -4.67 -2.88
CA TRP A 47 18.78 -3.82 -1.72
C TRP A 47 20.13 -4.11 -1.06
N GLY A 48 20.59 -5.36 -1.11
CA GLY A 48 21.87 -5.79 -0.55
C GLY A 48 23.12 -5.46 -1.38
N SER A 49 23.00 -4.89 -2.58
CA SER A 49 24.19 -4.44 -3.32
C SER A 49 24.81 -3.16 -2.75
N ASP A 50 24.00 -2.37 -2.05
CA ASP A 50 24.41 -1.07 -1.48
C ASP A 50 24.56 -1.12 0.05
N PHE A 51 24.12 -2.21 0.70
CA PHE A 51 24.08 -2.39 2.15
C PHE A 51 24.36 -3.86 2.55
N ASP A 52 24.89 -4.10 3.75
CA ASP A 52 24.95 -5.48 4.29
C ASP A 52 23.52 -6.03 4.53
N GLU A 53 23.37 -7.34 4.83
CA GLU A 53 22.04 -7.96 4.92
C GLU A 53 21.12 -7.32 5.97
N HIS A 54 21.69 -6.78 7.05
CA HIS A 54 20.92 -6.05 8.07
C HIS A 54 20.55 -4.64 7.59
N GLY A 55 21.48 -3.91 6.96
CA GLY A 55 21.21 -2.61 6.36
C GLY A 55 20.25 -2.66 5.17
N ALA A 56 20.22 -3.76 4.42
CA ALA A 56 19.32 -3.95 3.28
C ALA A 56 17.86 -4.06 3.72
N LYS A 57 17.61 -4.80 4.81
CA LYS A 57 16.26 -4.92 5.40
C LYS A 57 15.79 -3.57 5.94
N GLU A 58 16.62 -2.90 6.75
CA GLU A 58 16.29 -1.59 7.32
C GLU A 58 16.04 -0.54 6.23
N ALA A 59 16.90 -0.48 5.21
CA ALA A 59 16.74 0.43 4.08
C ALA A 59 15.45 0.18 3.30
N TRP A 60 15.06 -1.08 3.09
CA TRP A 60 13.78 -1.40 2.45
C TRP A 60 12.58 -1.10 3.34
N GLU A 61 12.67 -1.32 4.65
CA GLU A 61 11.58 -1.00 5.58
C GLU A 61 11.31 0.50 5.68
N GLU A 62 12.35 1.33 5.54
CA GLU A 62 12.28 2.79 5.60
C GLU A 62 11.97 3.44 4.25
N PHE A 63 12.64 3.04 3.17
CA PHE A 63 12.59 3.70 1.86
C PHE A 63 11.91 2.87 0.77
N GLY A 64 11.68 1.59 1.04
CA GLY A 64 11.04 0.69 0.09
C GLY A 64 9.59 1.08 -0.16
N LYS A 65 9.19 1.13 -1.43
CA LYS A 65 7.78 1.22 -1.79
C LYS A 65 7.09 -0.11 -1.50
N LYS A 66 6.41 -0.20 -0.35
CA LYS A 66 5.69 -1.39 0.09
C LYS A 66 4.39 -1.54 -0.70
N ILE A 67 4.23 -2.68 -1.38
CA ILE A 67 2.99 -3.00 -2.10
C ILE A 67 1.96 -3.50 -1.09
N CYS A 68 0.73 -2.99 -1.17
CA CYS A 68 -0.38 -3.52 -0.38
C CYS A 68 -0.91 -4.79 -1.06
N LYS A 69 -1.08 -5.87 -0.28
CA LYS A 69 -1.54 -7.21 -0.72
C LYS A 69 -3.06 -7.33 -0.83
N VAL A 70 -3.77 -6.22 -0.61
CA VAL A 70 -5.22 -6.15 -0.67
C VAL A 70 -5.66 -4.86 -1.36
N HIS A 71 -6.88 -4.86 -1.88
CA HIS A 71 -7.48 -3.64 -2.38
C HIS A 71 -7.57 -2.58 -1.29
N ASN A 72 -7.15 -1.38 -1.62
CA ASN A 72 -7.17 -0.22 -0.75
C ASN A 72 -7.57 1.04 -1.52
N GLY A 73 -8.01 2.05 -0.79
CA GLY A 73 -8.38 3.35 -1.33
C GLY A 73 -8.73 4.32 -0.22
N PHE A 74 -9.42 5.40 -0.58
CA PHE A 74 -9.80 6.46 0.34
C PHE A 74 -11.30 6.72 0.27
N ILE A 75 -11.92 6.90 1.42
CA ILE A 75 -13.22 7.56 1.52
C ILE A 75 -12.95 9.04 1.76
N ALA A 76 -13.29 9.87 0.80
CA ALA A 76 -13.05 11.31 0.89
C ALA A 76 -14.13 12.00 1.73
N GLU A 77 -13.93 13.29 2.04
CA GLU A 77 -14.86 14.12 2.81
C GLU A 77 -16.20 14.42 2.09
N ASP A 78 -16.38 13.96 0.85
CA ASP A 78 -17.64 13.93 0.10
C ASP A 78 -18.38 12.58 0.19
N GLY A 79 -17.79 11.61 0.89
CA GLY A 79 -18.37 10.27 1.12
C GLY A 79 -18.17 9.29 -0.04
N GLN A 80 -17.44 9.66 -1.09
CA GLN A 80 -17.15 8.77 -2.21
C GLN A 80 -15.88 7.95 -1.98
N PHE A 81 -15.85 6.75 -2.56
CA PHE A 81 -14.65 5.92 -2.62
C PHE A 81 -13.79 6.32 -3.82
N TYR A 82 -12.49 6.47 -3.58
CA TYR A 82 -11.47 6.73 -4.58
C TYR A 82 -10.37 5.68 -4.50
N THR A 83 -9.87 5.24 -5.65
CA THR A 83 -8.62 4.48 -5.66
C THR A 83 -7.47 5.38 -5.21
N THR A 84 -6.37 4.78 -4.74
CA THR A 84 -5.18 5.54 -4.34
C THR A 84 -4.66 6.47 -5.44
N ASN A 85 -4.69 6.03 -6.71
CA ASN A 85 -4.26 6.86 -7.83
C ASN A 85 -5.20 8.04 -8.09
N ASP A 86 -6.51 7.83 -7.98
CA ASP A 86 -7.50 8.89 -8.19
C ASP A 86 -7.43 9.93 -7.08
N PHE A 87 -7.24 9.48 -5.83
CA PHE A 87 -7.24 10.35 -4.66
C PHE A 87 -6.02 11.28 -4.60
N LEU A 88 -4.84 10.82 -5.03
CA LEU A 88 -3.60 11.61 -4.99
C LEU A 88 -3.64 12.88 -5.87
N GLY A 89 -4.53 12.92 -6.87
CA GLY A 89 -4.74 14.10 -7.70
C GLY A 89 -5.72 15.12 -7.13
N LEU A 90 -6.35 14.83 -5.98
CA LEU A 90 -7.43 15.63 -5.41
C LEU A 90 -6.96 16.42 -4.19
N SER A 91 -7.45 17.66 -4.07
CA SER A 91 -7.28 18.47 -2.86
C SER A 91 -8.37 18.14 -1.82
N LEU A 92 -8.64 16.86 -1.59
CA LEU A 92 -9.63 16.38 -0.62
C LEU A 92 -8.94 15.71 0.58
N ASN A 93 -9.57 15.80 1.75
CA ASN A 93 -9.21 14.93 2.87
C ASN A 93 -9.92 13.60 2.74
N GLY A 94 -9.29 12.52 3.21
CA GLY A 94 -9.87 11.19 3.13
C GLY A 94 -9.32 10.26 4.20
N MET A 95 -10.09 9.21 4.49
CA MET A 95 -9.70 8.13 5.37
C MET A 95 -9.37 6.90 4.52
N MET A 96 -8.19 6.33 4.75
CA MET A 96 -7.78 5.12 4.05
C MET A 96 -8.59 3.92 4.53
N VAL A 97 -9.04 3.10 3.58
CA VAL A 97 -9.80 1.87 3.82
C VAL A 97 -9.18 0.71 3.04
N PHE A 98 -9.29 -0.49 3.61
CA PHE A 98 -8.71 -1.72 3.08
C PHE A 98 -9.77 -2.82 3.01
N LYS A 99 -9.69 -3.66 1.99
CA LYS A 99 -10.54 -4.83 1.84
C LYS A 99 -9.90 -6.04 2.52
N THR A 100 -10.36 -6.36 3.73
CA THR A 100 -9.73 -7.34 4.64
C THR A 100 -10.42 -8.71 4.65
N ASP A 101 -11.55 -8.86 3.97
CA ASP A 101 -12.28 -10.13 3.85
C ASP A 101 -11.79 -11.04 2.71
N VAL A 102 -10.94 -10.54 1.82
CA VAL A 102 -10.38 -11.32 0.72
C VAL A 102 -9.07 -11.96 1.16
N ALA A 103 -8.87 -13.22 0.75
CA ALA A 103 -7.54 -13.83 0.78
C ALA A 103 -6.54 -12.91 0.06
N GLN A 104 -5.36 -12.74 0.65
CA GLN A 104 -4.27 -11.90 0.14
C GLN A 104 -4.07 -12.17 -1.36
N THR A 105 -4.07 -11.14 -2.20
CA THR A 105 -3.83 -11.33 -3.62
C THR A 105 -2.39 -11.80 -3.80
N ASP A 106 -2.16 -12.88 -4.55
CA ASP A 106 -0.84 -13.42 -4.89
C ASP A 106 -0.07 -12.48 -5.86
N GLU A 107 -0.03 -11.18 -5.57
CA GLU A 107 0.59 -10.14 -6.40
C GLU A 107 2.12 -10.03 -6.19
N ALA A 108 2.74 -11.03 -5.58
CA ALA A 108 4.20 -11.17 -5.51
C ALA A 108 4.85 -11.19 -6.92
N GLU A 109 4.12 -11.60 -7.97
CA GLU A 109 4.58 -11.50 -9.36
C GLU A 109 4.61 -10.05 -9.90
N GLN A 110 3.83 -9.13 -9.34
CA GLN A 110 3.73 -7.75 -9.84
C GLN A 110 4.93 -6.89 -9.41
N TYR A 111 5.56 -7.18 -8.27
CA TYR A 111 6.80 -6.50 -7.85
C TYR A 111 7.95 -6.76 -8.84
N ASP A 112 8.01 -7.98 -9.38
CA ASP A 112 9.01 -8.37 -10.39
C ASP A 112 8.73 -7.70 -11.75
N ALA A 113 7.48 -7.32 -12.03
CA ALA A 113 7.10 -6.51 -13.19
C ALA A 113 7.37 -5.01 -12.99
N TYR A 114 7.14 -4.47 -11.79
CA TYR A 114 7.38 -3.05 -11.47
C TYR A 114 8.88 -2.70 -11.44
N THR A 115 9.71 -3.58 -10.87
CA THR A 115 11.19 -3.45 -10.92
C THR A 115 11.75 -3.60 -12.33
N LYS A 116 11.07 -4.35 -13.22
CA LYS A 116 11.42 -4.41 -14.66
C LYS A 116 11.02 -3.13 -15.41
N GLY A 117 9.93 -2.45 -15.01
CA GLY A 117 9.44 -1.22 -15.65
C GLY A 117 10.21 0.06 -15.29
N ALA A 118 10.93 0.08 -14.15
CA ALA A 118 11.72 1.24 -13.72
C ALA A 118 13.02 1.46 -14.54
N LYS A 119 13.35 0.57 -15.49
CA LYS A 119 14.58 0.65 -16.31
C LYS A 119 14.40 1.24 -17.72
N THR A 120 13.29 1.91 -18.03
CA THR A 120 13.15 2.65 -19.30
C THR A 120 12.73 4.09 -19.06
N ASN A 121 13.60 4.87 -18.43
CA ASN A 121 13.72 6.32 -18.65
C ASN A 121 15.06 6.78 -18.08
N GLY A 122 16.11 6.42 -18.79
CA GLY A 122 17.49 6.70 -18.43
C GLY A 122 18.43 6.35 -19.57
N SER A 123 18.12 6.81 -20.78
CA SER A 123 19.12 6.87 -21.85
C SER A 123 19.64 8.31 -21.90
N CYS A 124 20.77 8.53 -21.26
CA CYS A 124 21.71 9.54 -21.74
C CYS A 124 22.24 9.07 -23.09
N ASN A 125 21.91 9.83 -24.14
CA ASN A 125 22.81 10.28 -25.21
C ASN A 125 22.03 11.25 -26.10
#